data_AF-A0A7L4TR93-F1
#
_entry.id   AF-A0A7L4TR93-F1
#
_cell.length_a   1.000
_cell.length_b   1.000
_cell.length_c   1.000
_cell.angle_alpha   90.00
_cell.angle_beta   90.00
_cell.angle_gamma   90.00
#
_symmetry.space_group_name_H-M   'P 1'
#
loop_
_entity.id
_entity.type
_entity.pdbx_description
1 polymer ?
#
loop_
_entity_poly.entity_id
_entity_poly.type
_entity_poly.pdbx_seq_one_letter_code
_entity_poly.pdbx_strand_id
1 'polypeptide(L)'
;EENKRSSKNEENSFDLQSFLKKRWVVPAVYLVAAAGVLSAVFFMQGGDESALPGEGVEVEDPSQEGMYGEEAVEVTAANEVIKKPVAEEEGIEVVVHYFDESASAEEKELALVYYNNEYRQNKGIDFGHVENESFDVAAALSGTVVKSEKDALLG
;
A
#
# COMPACT_ATOMS: atom_id res chain seq x y z
N GLU A 1 2.82 31.17 -84.18
CA GLU A 1 1.95 32.06 -83.36
C GLU A 1 0.60 31.38 -83.24
N GLU A 2 -0.19 31.34 -82.17
CA GLU A 2 -0.11 31.69 -80.74
C GLU A 2 -1.53 31.30 -80.21
N ASN A 3 -1.67 30.21 -79.45
CA ASN A 3 -2.06 30.14 -78.02
C ASN A 3 -3.42 30.75 -77.56
N LYS A 4 -4.28 29.89 -76.98
CA LYS A 4 -5.08 29.99 -75.71
C LYS A 4 -6.50 29.41 -75.87
N ARG A 5 -6.87 28.24 -75.29
CA ARG A 5 -7.09 27.80 -73.87
C ARG A 5 -8.35 28.38 -73.20
N SER A 6 -9.24 27.48 -72.76
CA SER A 6 -10.03 27.50 -71.50
C SER A 6 -11.17 26.46 -71.63
N SER A 7 -11.50 25.54 -70.73
CA SER A 7 -10.97 25.08 -69.44
C SER A 7 -11.69 23.75 -69.15
N LYS A 8 -10.93 22.67 -69.00
CA LYS A 8 -11.44 21.33 -68.67
C LYS A 8 -11.49 21.22 -67.14
N ASN A 9 -12.68 21.06 -66.57
CA ASN A 9 -12.86 20.79 -65.15
C ASN A 9 -12.79 19.26 -64.97
N GLU A 10 -11.61 18.76 -64.59
CA GLU A 10 -11.41 17.36 -64.21
C GLU A 10 -11.72 17.23 -62.72
N GLU A 11 -12.92 16.73 -62.42
CA GLU A 11 -13.26 16.22 -61.09
C GLU A 11 -12.46 14.93 -60.89
N ASN A 12 -11.39 15.02 -60.10
CA ASN A 12 -10.59 13.88 -59.70
C ASN A 12 -11.42 13.00 -58.77
N SER A 13 -12.23 12.09 -59.33
CA SER A 13 -12.79 10.98 -58.58
C SER A 13 -11.64 10.05 -58.23
N PHE A 14 -11.09 10.20 -57.03
CA PHE A 14 -10.17 9.22 -56.47
C PHE A 14 -10.83 7.84 -56.53
N ASP A 15 -10.15 6.87 -57.13
CA ASP A 15 -10.69 5.54 -57.40
C ASP A 15 -10.67 4.66 -56.13
N LEU A 16 -11.45 5.05 -55.11
CA LEU A 16 -11.47 4.45 -53.76
C LEU A 16 -11.81 2.95 -53.77
N GLN A 17 -12.58 2.48 -54.76
CA GLN A 17 -13.08 1.11 -54.83
C GLN A 17 -11.99 0.05 -55.09
N SER A 18 -10.88 0.43 -55.72
CA SER A 18 -9.76 -0.48 -55.98
C SER A 18 -8.82 -0.61 -54.76
N PHE A 19 -8.69 0.45 -53.97
CA PHE A 19 -7.83 0.47 -52.78
C PHE A 19 -8.44 -0.33 -51.61
N LEU A 20 -9.77 -0.26 -51.41
CA LEU A 20 -10.48 -0.98 -50.34
C LEU A 20 -10.41 -2.52 -50.43
N LYS A 21 -10.08 -3.10 -51.60
CA LYS A 21 -10.00 -4.56 -51.81
C LYS A 21 -8.65 -5.17 -51.41
N LYS A 22 -7.66 -4.34 -51.08
CA LYS A 22 -6.34 -4.83 -50.62
C LYS A 22 -6.44 -5.27 -49.16
N ARG A 23 -5.96 -6.49 -48.87
CA ARG A 23 -6.04 -7.15 -47.55
C ARG A 23 -5.39 -6.36 -46.40
N TRP A 24 -4.62 -5.32 -46.71
CA TRP A 24 -3.94 -4.43 -45.75
C TRP A 24 -4.67 -3.10 -45.50
N VAL A 25 -5.71 -2.78 -46.26
CA VAL A 25 -6.41 -1.49 -46.13
C VAL A 25 -7.38 -1.48 -44.96
N VAL A 26 -8.08 -2.59 -44.68
CA VAL A 26 -8.92 -2.72 -43.48
C VAL A 26 -8.10 -2.53 -42.18
N PRO A 27 -6.96 -3.23 -41.95
CA PRO A 27 -6.16 -2.99 -40.76
C PRO A 27 -5.54 -1.58 -40.71
N ALA A 28 -5.11 -1.01 -41.86
CA ALA A 28 -4.58 0.35 -41.89
C ALA A 28 -5.64 1.41 -41.51
N VAL A 29 -6.87 1.29 -42.02
CA VAL A 29 -7.98 2.19 -41.69
C VAL A 29 -8.33 2.08 -40.20
N TYR A 30 -8.28 0.88 -39.63
CA TYR A 30 -8.51 0.70 -38.19
C TYR A 30 -7.44 1.39 -37.34
N LEU A 31 -6.17 1.32 -37.73
CA LEU A 31 -5.08 2.02 -37.04
C LEU A 31 -5.21 3.54 -37.14
N VAL A 32 -5.61 4.07 -38.29
CA VAL A 32 -5.86 5.50 -38.47
C VAL A 32 -7.04 5.97 -37.62
N ALA A 33 -8.12 5.19 -37.57
CA ALA A 33 -9.26 5.48 -36.71
C ALA A 33 -8.87 5.47 -35.22
N ALA A 34 -8.09 4.49 -34.77
CA ALA A 34 -7.59 4.41 -33.40
C ALA A 34 -6.69 5.60 -33.04
N ALA A 35 -5.77 5.97 -33.94
CA ALA A 35 -4.92 7.15 -33.75
C ALA A 35 -5.73 8.46 -33.70
N GLY A 36 -6.80 8.56 -34.48
CA GLY A 36 -7.73 9.70 -34.44
C GLY A 36 -8.46 9.81 -33.11
N VAL A 37 -8.96 8.70 -32.56
CA VAL A 37 -9.59 8.66 -31.23
C VAL A 37 -8.61 9.07 -30.14
N LEU A 38 -7.38 8.54 -30.16
CA LEU A 38 -6.34 8.94 -29.21
C LEU A 38 -5.98 10.42 -29.33
N SER A 39 -5.84 10.94 -30.56
CA SER A 39 -5.55 12.36 -30.80
C SER A 39 -6.66 13.27 -30.27
N ALA A 40 -7.93 12.87 -30.40
CA ALA A 40 -9.05 13.61 -29.83
C ALA A 40 -9.04 13.62 -28.29
N VAL A 41 -8.67 12.50 -27.66
CA VAL A 41 -8.50 12.42 -26.19
C VAL A 41 -7.37 13.34 -25.72
N PHE A 42 -6.22 13.33 -26.40
CA PHE A 42 -5.11 14.25 -26.09
C PHE A 42 -5.49 15.71 -26.27
N PHE A 43 -6.29 16.04 -27.29
CA PHE A 43 -6.75 17.42 -27.49
C PHE A 43 -7.75 17.87 -26.41
N MET A 44 -8.61 16.97 -25.92
CA MET A 44 -9.49 17.26 -24.79
C MET A 44 -8.75 17.32 -23.45
N GLN A 45 -7.67 16.56 -23.27
CA GLN A 45 -6.79 16.64 -22.10
C GLN A 45 -5.83 17.83 -22.14
N GLY A 46 -5.47 18.32 -23.33
CA GLY A 46 -4.53 19.41 -23.54
C GLY A 46 -5.10 20.82 -23.33
N GLY A 47 -6.38 20.96 -22.96
CA GLY A 47 -7.00 22.24 -22.61
C GLY A 47 -6.80 22.67 -21.14
N ASP A 48 -6.38 21.75 -20.27
CA ASP A 48 -6.03 22.06 -18.88
C ASP A 48 -4.50 22.19 -18.72
N GLU A 49 -3.95 23.22 -19.35
CA GLU A 49 -2.61 23.75 -19.04
C GLU A 49 -2.63 24.66 -17.78
N SER A 50 -3.64 24.53 -16.93
CA SER A 50 -3.74 25.21 -15.61
C SER A 50 -3.19 24.36 -14.46
N ALA A 51 -2.12 23.59 -14.71
CA ALA A 51 -1.38 22.86 -13.68
C ALA A 51 0.03 23.43 -13.45
N LEU A 52 0.24 24.72 -13.74
CA LEU A 52 1.33 25.48 -13.13
C LEU A 52 0.73 26.25 -11.95
N PRO A 53 1.11 25.97 -10.69
CA PRO A 53 0.73 26.85 -9.61
C PRO A 53 1.41 28.19 -9.89
N GLY A 54 0.62 29.23 -10.15
CA GLY A 54 1.13 30.58 -10.29
C GLY A 54 1.91 30.97 -9.03
N GLU A 55 3.10 31.56 -9.22
CA GLU A 55 3.79 32.29 -8.17
C GLU A 55 2.82 33.33 -7.57
N GLY A 56 2.41 33.11 -6.32
CA GLY A 56 1.52 34.04 -5.60
C GLY A 56 0.22 33.44 -5.06
N VAL A 57 0.19 32.16 -4.67
CA VAL A 57 -0.85 31.70 -3.74
C VAL A 57 -0.53 32.32 -2.37
N GLU A 58 -1.26 33.38 -2.04
CA GLU A 58 -1.41 33.83 -0.67
C GLU A 58 -2.09 32.69 0.09
N VAL A 59 -1.30 31.93 0.85
CA VAL A 59 -1.81 30.90 1.75
C VAL A 59 -2.51 31.66 2.86
N GLU A 60 -3.83 31.81 2.74
CA GLU A 60 -4.66 32.15 3.89
C GLU A 60 -4.56 30.96 4.84
N ASP A 61 -3.73 31.14 5.87
CA ASP A 61 -3.54 30.17 6.94
C ASP A 61 -4.85 30.01 7.70
N PRO A 62 -5.53 28.85 7.64
CA PRO A 62 -6.77 28.62 8.38
C PRO A 62 -6.52 28.44 9.88
N SER A 63 -5.29 28.64 10.38
CA SER A 63 -4.96 28.51 11.80
C SER A 63 -5.52 29.63 12.69
N GLN A 64 -6.10 30.69 12.11
CA GLN A 64 -6.80 31.73 12.88
C GLN A 64 -8.32 31.55 12.82
N GLU A 65 -8.81 30.49 13.47
CA GLU A 65 -9.95 30.60 14.40
C GLU A 65 -10.10 29.28 15.16
N GLY A 66 -9.58 29.28 16.39
CA GLY A 66 -9.53 28.12 17.28
C GLY A 66 -10.92 27.66 17.73
N MET A 67 -11.50 26.72 16.99
CA MET A 67 -12.73 26.02 17.40
C MET A 67 -12.49 24.67 18.10
N TYR A 68 -11.26 24.15 18.13
CA TYR A 68 -10.91 22.95 18.88
C TYR A 68 -9.53 23.14 19.52
N GLY A 69 -9.51 23.32 20.85
CA GLY A 69 -8.31 23.61 21.65
C GLY A 69 -7.43 22.40 21.93
N GLU A 70 -7.17 21.57 20.92
CA GLU A 70 -6.21 20.46 21.03
C GLU A 70 -5.22 20.56 19.87
N GLU A 71 -3.93 20.59 20.22
CA GLU A 71 -2.84 20.46 19.26
C GLU A 71 -3.08 19.19 18.45
N ALA A 72 -3.30 19.33 17.15
CA ALA A 72 -3.51 18.21 16.26
C ALA A 72 -2.21 17.39 16.20
N VAL A 73 -2.19 16.26 16.91
CA VAL A 73 -1.09 15.29 16.84
C VAL A 73 -1.15 14.64 15.46
N GLU A 74 -0.06 14.77 14.70
CA GLU A 74 0.06 14.12 13.39
C GLU A 74 -0.12 12.61 13.53
N VAL A 75 -1.21 12.07 12.95
CA VAL A 75 -1.50 10.63 12.92
C VAL A 75 -0.74 9.99 11.76
N THR A 76 0.60 10.05 11.78
CA THR A 76 1.40 9.12 10.99
C THR A 76 1.60 7.87 11.84
N ALA A 77 0.62 6.97 11.82
CA ALA A 77 0.81 5.63 12.37
C ALA A 77 1.99 4.99 11.61
N ALA A 78 3.14 4.89 12.26
CA ALA A 78 4.28 4.17 11.71
C ALA A 78 3.84 2.72 11.47
N ASN A 79 3.98 2.22 10.24
CA ASN A 79 3.82 0.80 9.93
C ASN A 79 5.00 0.03 10.55
N GLU A 80 4.95 -0.19 11.85
CA GLU A 80 5.93 -1.03 12.55
C GLU A 80 5.46 -2.50 12.58
N VAL A 81 6.44 -3.41 12.55
CA VAL A 81 6.20 -4.85 12.57
C VAL A 81 6.52 -5.37 13.96
N ILE A 82 5.58 -6.11 14.56
CA ILE A 82 5.79 -6.79 15.83
C ILE A 82 6.87 -7.85 15.64
N LYS A 83 7.89 -7.81 16.50
CA LYS A 83 8.96 -8.81 16.55
C LYS A 83 8.83 -9.68 17.80
N LYS A 84 9.54 -10.81 17.82
CA LYS A 84 9.66 -11.61 19.05
C LYS A 84 10.36 -10.78 20.14
N PRO A 85 9.99 -10.94 21.41
CA PRO A 85 10.57 -10.16 22.51
C PRO A 85 11.95 -10.70 22.96
N VAL A 86 12.84 -11.04 22.02
CA VAL A 86 14.17 -11.58 22.30
C VAL A 86 15.23 -10.84 21.48
N ALA A 87 16.38 -10.57 22.08
CA ALA A 87 17.47 -9.87 21.40
C ALA A 87 18.12 -10.76 20.33
N GLU A 88 18.33 -12.03 20.65
CA GLU A 88 18.88 -13.06 19.76
C GLU A 88 17.91 -14.24 19.70
N GLU A 89 17.55 -14.67 18.49
CA GLU A 89 16.61 -15.78 18.29
C GLU A 89 17.30 -17.16 18.32
N GLU A 90 18.63 -17.20 18.29
CA GLU A 90 19.38 -18.45 18.28
C GLU A 90 19.22 -19.18 19.62
N GLY A 91 18.87 -20.46 19.56
CA GLY A 91 18.67 -21.27 20.76
C GLY A 91 17.42 -20.95 21.57
N ILE A 92 16.56 -20.01 21.13
CA ILE A 92 15.30 -19.70 21.83
C ILE A 92 14.13 -20.46 21.21
N GLU A 93 13.36 -21.14 22.06
CA GLU A 93 12.13 -21.82 21.71
C GLU A 93 10.94 -21.38 22.55
N VAL A 94 9.74 -21.65 22.04
CA VAL A 94 8.50 -21.48 22.80
C VAL A 94 8.28 -22.73 23.63
N VAL A 95 8.27 -22.56 24.95
CA VAL A 95 8.12 -23.67 25.91
C VAL A 95 6.65 -23.85 26.27
N VAL A 96 5.90 -22.76 26.41
CA VAL A 96 4.46 -22.78 26.73
C VAL A 96 3.73 -21.83 25.78
N HIS A 97 2.69 -22.33 25.13
CA HIS A 97 1.87 -21.55 24.22
C HIS A 97 0.75 -20.80 24.96
N TYR A 98 0.16 -19.83 24.25
CA TYR A 98 -1.09 -19.22 24.64
C TYR A 98 -2.22 -20.25 24.65
N PHE A 99 -3.13 -20.15 25.63
CA PHE A 99 -4.26 -21.06 25.72
C PHE A 99 -5.34 -20.73 24.68
N ASP A 100 -5.44 -21.55 23.64
CA ASP A 100 -6.49 -21.46 22.62
C ASP A 100 -7.67 -22.39 22.94
N GLU A 101 -8.86 -21.81 23.14
CA GLU A 101 -10.10 -22.54 23.42
C GLU A 101 -10.56 -23.44 22.27
N SER A 102 -10.10 -23.19 21.04
CA SER A 102 -10.43 -23.97 19.85
C SER A 102 -9.43 -25.11 19.55
N ALA A 103 -8.28 -25.13 20.24
CA ALA A 103 -7.24 -26.13 20.04
C ALA A 103 -7.64 -27.54 20.53
N SER A 104 -6.83 -28.54 20.18
CA SER A 104 -7.02 -29.92 20.66
C SER A 104 -6.88 -30.01 22.18
N ALA A 105 -7.34 -31.13 22.77
CA ALA A 105 -7.21 -31.35 24.21
C ALA A 105 -5.74 -31.37 24.66
N GLU A 106 -4.87 -31.99 23.87
CA GLU A 106 -3.43 -32.08 24.15
C GLU A 106 -2.76 -30.70 24.13
N GLU A 107 -3.06 -29.87 23.13
CA GLU A 107 -2.52 -28.51 23.03
C GLU A 107 -3.01 -27.62 24.18
N LYS A 108 -4.27 -27.77 24.60
CA LYS A 108 -4.82 -27.06 25.75
C LYS A 108 -4.12 -27.41 27.04
N GLU A 109 -3.84 -28.70 27.26
CA GLU A 109 -3.11 -29.16 28.45
C GLU A 109 -1.69 -28.57 28.51
N LEU A 110 -0.99 -28.52 27.37
CA LEU A 110 0.33 -27.90 27.27
C LEU A 110 0.34 -26.38 27.48
N ALA A 111 -0.81 -25.72 27.31
CA ALA A 111 -0.98 -24.28 27.53
C ALA A 111 -1.52 -23.92 28.93
N LEU A 112 -1.49 -24.85 29.89
CA LEU A 112 -1.86 -24.60 31.29
C LEU A 112 -0.64 -24.28 32.15
N VAL A 113 -0.78 -23.26 33.00
CA VAL A 113 0.19 -22.89 34.03
C VAL A 113 -0.28 -23.46 35.37
N TYR A 114 0.58 -24.25 36.01
CA TYR A 114 0.31 -24.81 37.33
C TYR A 114 0.98 -23.96 38.43
N TYR A 115 0.17 -23.39 39.30
CA TYR A 115 0.65 -22.59 40.43
C TYR A 115 -0.32 -22.64 41.60
N ASN A 116 0.19 -22.73 42.83
CA ASN A 116 -0.62 -22.75 44.06
C ASN A 116 -1.74 -23.81 44.04
N ASN A 117 -1.42 -25.03 43.58
CA ASN A 117 -2.34 -26.15 43.44
C ASN A 117 -3.53 -25.90 42.49
N GLU A 118 -3.44 -24.89 41.63
CA GLU A 118 -4.46 -24.56 40.62
C GLU A 118 -3.83 -24.54 39.23
N TYR A 119 -4.60 -25.01 38.24
CA TYR A 119 -4.26 -24.86 36.84
C TYR A 119 -4.97 -23.62 36.29
N ARG A 120 -4.19 -22.74 35.67
CA ARG A 120 -4.70 -21.53 35.01
C ARG A 120 -4.32 -21.54 33.54
N GLN A 121 -5.19 -21.00 32.71
CA GLN A 121 -4.93 -20.84 31.29
C GLN A 121 -3.78 -19.84 31.08
N ASN A 122 -2.78 -20.19 30.26
CA ASN A 122 -1.74 -19.25 29.89
C ASN A 122 -2.33 -18.09 29.07
N LYS A 123 -1.95 -16.86 29.43
CA LYS A 123 -2.38 -15.61 28.78
C LYS A 123 -1.30 -15.01 27.87
N GLY A 124 -0.15 -15.65 27.76
CA GLY A 124 0.96 -15.22 26.93
C GLY A 124 1.66 -16.40 26.26
N ILE A 125 2.92 -16.18 25.90
CA ILE A 125 3.82 -17.18 25.33
C ILE A 125 5.09 -17.15 26.17
N ASP A 126 5.55 -18.32 26.59
CA ASP A 126 6.74 -18.45 27.41
C ASP A 126 7.91 -18.88 26.53
N PHE A 127 9.01 -18.12 26.58
CA PHE A 127 10.23 -18.41 25.83
C PHE A 127 11.29 -18.99 26.77
N GLY A 128 12.02 -19.99 26.28
CA GLY A 128 13.14 -20.59 26.98
C GLY A 128 14.30 -20.85 26.03
N HIS A 129 15.52 -20.84 26.56
CA HIS A 129 16.68 -21.28 25.81
C HIS A 129 16.74 -22.81 25.83
N VAL A 130 17.06 -23.45 24.70
CA VAL A 130 17.16 -24.91 24.56
C VAL A 130 18.16 -25.53 25.56
N GLU A 131 19.18 -24.77 25.95
CA GLU A 131 20.19 -25.19 26.94
C GLU A 131 19.86 -24.73 28.38
N ASN A 132 18.67 -24.16 28.62
CA ASN A 132 18.25 -23.55 29.90
C ASN A 132 19.17 -22.41 30.39
N GLU A 133 19.76 -21.68 29.45
CA GLU A 133 20.60 -20.53 29.73
C GLU A 133 19.79 -19.23 29.82
N SER A 134 20.37 -18.20 30.45
CA SER A 134 19.78 -16.86 30.48
C SER A 134 20.01 -16.15 29.16
N PHE A 135 19.04 -15.36 28.71
CA PHE A 135 19.10 -14.61 27.46
C PHE A 135 18.53 -13.20 27.64
N ASP A 136 18.93 -12.29 26.76
CA ASP A 136 18.49 -10.91 26.79
C ASP A 136 17.11 -10.74 26.13
N VAL A 137 16.22 -10.07 26.86
CA VAL A 137 14.87 -9.73 26.40
C VAL A 137 14.91 -8.37 25.68
N ALA A 138 14.27 -8.29 24.51
CA ALA A 138 14.13 -7.06 23.74
C ALA A 138 12.65 -6.66 23.61
N ALA A 139 12.38 -5.38 23.41
CA ALA A 139 11.03 -4.91 23.17
C ALA A 139 10.48 -5.47 21.84
N ALA A 140 9.32 -6.11 21.87
CA ALA A 140 8.63 -6.63 20.69
C ALA A 140 8.16 -5.52 19.73
N LEU A 141 7.92 -4.32 20.26
CA LEU A 141 7.35 -3.17 19.57
C LEU A 141 7.80 -1.87 20.26
N SER A 142 7.84 -0.77 19.52
CA SER A 142 8.25 0.54 20.03
C SER A 142 7.22 1.10 21.02
N GLY A 143 7.66 1.73 22.10
CA GLY A 143 6.71 2.31 23.05
C GLY A 143 7.39 3.01 24.22
N THR A 144 6.58 3.45 25.18
CA THR A 144 7.05 4.09 26.42
C THR A 144 6.86 3.14 27.60
N VAL A 145 7.91 2.96 28.41
CA VAL A 145 7.84 2.13 29.62
C VAL A 145 6.99 2.84 30.68
N VAL A 146 5.86 2.23 31.03
CA VAL A 146 4.96 2.76 32.08
C VAL A 146 5.14 2.08 33.45
N LYS A 147 5.80 0.91 33.48
CA LYS A 147 6.02 0.12 34.69
C LYS A 147 7.33 -0.66 34.58
N SER A 148 8.15 -0.59 35.62
CA SER A 148 9.36 -1.41 35.79
C SER A 148 9.58 -1.63 37.29
N GLU A 149 9.33 -2.85 37.75
CA GLU A 149 9.52 -3.25 39.14
C GLU A 149 9.84 -4.74 39.20
N LYS A 150 10.40 -5.17 40.33
CA LYS A 150 10.68 -6.58 40.61
C LYS A 150 9.47 -7.20 41.30
N ASP A 151 8.79 -8.12 40.64
CA ASP A 151 7.70 -8.91 41.17
C ASP A 151 8.24 -10.20 41.80
N ALA A 152 7.78 -10.54 43.00
CA ALA A 152 8.30 -11.71 43.70
C ALA A 152 7.86 -13.05 43.07
N LEU A 153 6.76 -13.04 42.31
CA LEU A 153 6.20 -14.22 41.66
C LEU A 153 6.66 -14.34 40.20
N LEU A 154 6.75 -13.21 39.49
CA LEU A 154 7.03 -13.18 38.06
C LEU A 154 8.46 -12.73 37.70
N GLY A 155 9.25 -12.28 38.70
CA GLY A 155 10.61 -11.75 38.51
C GLY A 155 10.69 -10.23 38.52
#